data_AF-A0A076LHP1-F1
#
_entry.id   AF-A0A076LHP1-F1
#
_cell.length_a   1.000
_cell.length_b   1.000
_cell.length_c   1.000
_cell.angle_alpha   90.00
_cell.angle_beta   90.00
_cell.angle_gamma   90.00
#
_symmetry.space_group_name_H-M   'P 1'
#
loop_
_entity.id
_entity.type
_entity.pdbx_description
1 polymer ?
#
loop_
_entity_poly.entity_id
_entity_poly.type
_entity_poly.pdbx_seq_one_letter_code
_entity_poly.pdbx_strand_id
1 'polypeptide(L)'
;MARAVIRVAKLDPNKLAGYLTDEEVKKIEEILADPAKFGIPSWMFNRRKDYVTGEDKHVIESDLMIIKQEDINRLKRIRCYRGIRHELGLPCRGQRTKSTFRRGQTVGVSRRKK
;
A
#
# COMPACT_ATOMS: atom_id res chain seq x y z
N MET A 1 -7.67 2.85 -8.09
CA MET A 1 -8.64 2.16 -7.22
C MET A 1 -9.85 3.03 -6.90
N ALA A 2 -9.73 4.13 -6.13
CA ALA A 2 -10.89 4.93 -5.69
C ALA A 2 -11.89 5.32 -6.81
N ARG A 3 -11.41 5.92 -7.91
CA ARG A 3 -12.28 6.26 -9.06
C ARG A 3 -12.94 5.04 -9.73
N ALA A 4 -12.28 3.90 -9.73
CA ALA A 4 -12.85 2.68 -10.29
C ALA A 4 -13.98 2.16 -9.40
N VAL A 5 -13.76 2.15 -8.08
CA VAL A 5 -14.78 1.79 -7.09
C VAL A 5 -16.00 2.71 -7.19
N ILE A 6 -15.80 4.03 -7.29
CA ILE A 6 -16.89 5.01 -7.44
C ILE A 6 -17.70 4.76 -8.73
N ARG A 7 -17.02 4.48 -9.86
CA ARG A 7 -17.68 4.17 -11.14
C ARG A 7 -18.49 2.87 -11.07
N VAL A 8 -17.94 1.84 -10.43
CA VAL A 8 -18.63 0.56 -10.21
C VAL A 8 -19.82 0.75 -9.27
N ALA A 9 -19.65 1.54 -8.20
CA ALA A 9 -20.70 1.88 -7.25
C ALA A 9 -21.80 2.77 -7.85
N LYS A 10 -21.54 3.38 -9.03
CA LYS A 10 -22.39 4.38 -9.71
C LYS A 10 -22.67 5.61 -8.83
N LEU A 11 -21.68 6.04 -8.06
CA LEU A 11 -21.77 7.24 -7.22
C LEU A 11 -21.21 8.46 -7.97
N ASP A 12 -21.71 9.65 -7.63
CA ASP A 12 -21.16 10.90 -8.15
C ASP A 12 -19.77 11.14 -7.54
N PRO A 13 -18.69 11.23 -8.36
CA PRO A 13 -17.34 11.50 -7.88
C PRO A 13 -17.17 12.85 -7.20
N ASN A 14 -18.06 13.82 -7.46
CA ASN A 14 -17.96 15.18 -6.92
C ASN A 14 -18.75 15.37 -5.63
N LYS A 15 -19.51 14.36 -5.20
CA LYS A 15 -20.25 14.38 -3.93
C LYS A 15 -19.28 14.48 -2.76
N LEU A 16 -19.59 15.35 -1.80
CA LEU A 16 -18.78 15.52 -0.59
C LEU A 16 -18.92 14.29 0.32
N ALA A 17 -17.80 13.86 0.92
CA ALA A 17 -17.73 12.63 1.72
C ALA A 17 -18.70 12.60 2.91
N GLY A 18 -19.04 13.76 3.48
CA GLY A 18 -19.95 13.86 4.63
C GLY A 18 -21.43 13.63 4.31
N TYR A 19 -21.81 13.56 3.03
CA TYR A 19 -23.20 13.34 2.61
C TYR A 19 -23.43 11.93 2.06
N LEU A 20 -22.50 10.99 2.28
CA LEU A 20 -22.75 9.60 1.94
C LEU A 20 -23.75 8.99 2.92
N THR A 21 -24.66 8.18 2.38
CA THR A 21 -25.55 7.36 3.20
C THR A 21 -24.84 6.08 3.62
N ASP A 22 -25.25 5.47 4.72
CA ASP A 22 -24.67 4.22 5.21
C ASP A 22 -24.77 3.07 4.18
N GLU A 23 -25.80 3.09 3.34
CA GLU A 23 -25.97 2.14 2.24
C GLU A 23 -24.89 2.30 1.16
N GLU A 24 -24.57 3.55 0.80
CA GLU A 24 -23.49 3.85 -0.15
C GLU A 24 -22.13 3.44 0.42
N VAL A 25 -21.92 3.62 1.73
CA VAL A 25 -20.70 3.20 2.43
C VAL A 25 -20.54 1.67 2.41
N LYS A 26 -21.58 0.93 2.79
CA LYS A 26 -21.57 -0.54 2.74
C LYS A 26 -21.26 -1.08 1.35
N LYS A 27 -21.83 -0.46 0.31
CA LYS A 27 -21.55 -0.82 -1.08
C LYS A 27 -20.07 -0.61 -1.45
N ILE A 28 -19.46 0.47 -0.97
CA ILE A 28 -18.02 0.72 -1.18
C ILE A 28 -17.18 -0.34 -0.46
N GLU A 29 -17.54 -0.70 0.78
CA GLU A 29 -16.86 -1.74 1.55
C GLU A 29 -16.92 -3.11 0.85
N GLU A 30 -18.10 -3.50 0.34
CA GLU A 30 -18.26 -4.75 -0.42
C GLU A 30 -17.38 -4.78 -1.67
N ILE A 31 -17.31 -3.67 -2.42
CA ILE A 31 -16.47 -3.57 -3.61
C ILE A 31 -14.97 -3.63 -3.24
N LEU A 32 -14.57 -3.08 -2.09
CA LEU A 32 -13.19 -3.13 -1.62
C LEU A 32 -12.78 -4.51 -1.12
N ALA A 33 -13.71 -5.26 -0.51
CA ALA A 33 -13.48 -6.63 -0.07
C ALA A 33 -13.22 -7.57 -1.25
N ASP A 34 -14.08 -7.53 -2.28
CA ASP A 34 -14.00 -8.42 -3.44
C ASP A 34 -14.07 -7.67 -4.78
N PRO A 35 -13.04 -6.90 -5.17
CA PRO A 35 -13.09 -6.09 -6.37
C PRO A 35 -13.18 -6.89 -7.67
N ALA A 36 -12.76 -8.17 -7.65
CA ALA A 36 -12.86 -9.07 -8.79
C ALA A 36 -14.31 -9.39 -9.17
N LYS A 37 -15.21 -9.53 -8.18
CA LYS A 37 -16.63 -9.85 -8.41
C LYS A 37 -17.35 -8.72 -9.15
N PHE A 38 -16.91 -7.48 -8.93
CA PHE A 38 -17.50 -6.30 -9.55
C PHE A 38 -16.85 -5.87 -10.87
N GLY A 39 -16.00 -6.74 -11.46
CA GLY A 39 -15.41 -6.51 -12.78
C GLY A 39 -14.21 -5.56 -12.79
N ILE A 40 -13.59 -5.28 -11.64
CA ILE A 40 -12.33 -4.52 -11.60
C ILE A 40 -11.20 -5.43 -12.09
N PRO A 41 -10.41 -5.01 -13.09
CA PRO A 41 -9.31 -5.83 -13.59
C PRO A 41 -8.23 -6.08 -12.53
N SER A 42 -7.65 -7.28 -12.56
CA SER A 42 -6.64 -7.71 -11.57
C SER A 42 -5.40 -6.82 -11.52
N TRP A 43 -5.00 -6.19 -12.64
CA TRP A 43 -3.87 -5.25 -12.69
C TRP A 43 -4.05 -4.00 -11.80
N MET A 44 -5.29 -3.69 -11.40
CA MET A 44 -5.58 -2.56 -10.51
C MET A 44 -5.41 -2.92 -9.02
N PHE A 45 -5.25 -4.21 -8.70
CA PHE A 45 -5.10 -4.66 -7.32
C PHE A 45 -3.69 -4.37 -6.80
N ASN A 46 -3.57 -4.11 -5.50
CA ASN A 46 -2.29 -3.74 -4.88
C ASN A 46 -1.39 -4.96 -4.65
N ARG A 47 -1.96 -6.14 -4.45
CA ARG A 47 -1.23 -7.40 -4.26
C ARG A 47 -1.66 -8.41 -5.31
N ARG A 48 -0.85 -8.56 -6.35
CA ARG A 48 -1.04 -9.57 -7.38
C ARG A 48 -0.14 -10.77 -7.15
N LYS A 49 -0.64 -11.96 -7.49
CA LYS A 49 0.06 -13.24 -7.37
C LYS A 49 0.73 -13.37 -6.00
N ASP A 50 -0.08 -13.37 -4.96
CA ASP A 50 0.40 -13.53 -3.61
C ASP A 50 1.33 -14.76 -3.47
N TYR A 51 2.37 -14.65 -2.66
CA TYR A 51 3.39 -15.69 -2.55
C TYR A 51 2.86 -17.01 -1.98
N VAL A 52 1.87 -16.95 -1.09
CA VAL A 52 1.30 -18.14 -0.43
C VAL A 52 0.12 -18.67 -1.22
N THR A 53 -0.82 -17.80 -1.56
CA THR A 53 -2.10 -18.21 -2.15
C THR A 53 -2.11 -18.17 -3.68
N GLY A 54 -1.19 -17.45 -4.32
CA GLY A 54 -1.15 -17.29 -5.78
C GLY A 54 -2.26 -16.40 -6.37
N GLU A 55 -3.23 -16.01 -5.56
CA GLU A 55 -4.39 -15.21 -5.94
C GLU A 55 -4.05 -13.70 -6.00
N ASP A 56 -4.84 -12.96 -6.78
CA ASP A 56 -4.80 -11.50 -6.84
C ASP A 56 -5.78 -10.93 -5.80
N LYS A 57 -5.28 -10.14 -4.84
CA LYS A 57 -6.07 -9.59 -3.73
C LYS A 57 -5.90 -8.09 -3.61
N HIS A 58 -6.95 -7.42 -3.14
CA HIS A 58 -6.87 -6.04 -2.69
C HIS A 58 -6.80 -6.01 -1.17
N VAL A 59 -5.69 -5.50 -0.64
CA VAL A 59 -5.40 -5.50 0.79
C VAL A 59 -5.67 -4.13 1.41
N ILE A 60 -6.32 -4.11 2.57
CA ILE A 60 -6.72 -2.89 3.30
C ILE A 60 -5.79 -2.67 4.51
N GLU A 61 -5.77 -1.45 5.04
CA GLU A 61 -4.91 -0.89 6.08
C GLU A 61 -4.23 -1.89 7.04
N SER A 62 -5.00 -2.57 7.90
CA SER A 62 -4.46 -3.51 8.90
C SER A 62 -3.68 -4.65 8.25
N ASP A 63 -4.29 -5.28 7.27
CA ASP A 63 -3.75 -6.44 6.58
C ASP A 63 -2.51 -6.04 5.76
N LEU A 64 -2.52 -4.83 5.19
CA LEU A 64 -1.42 -4.29 4.39
C LEU A 64 -0.17 -4.12 5.26
N MET A 65 -0.34 -3.66 6.50
CA MET A 65 0.76 -3.50 7.43
C MET A 65 1.36 -4.85 7.83
N ILE A 66 0.49 -5.83 8.16
CA ILE A 66 0.89 -7.19 8.55
C ILE A 66 1.65 -7.87 7.40
N ILE A 67 1.04 -7.91 6.22
CA ILE A 67 1.60 -8.56 5.03
C ILE A 67 2.95 -7.95 4.65
N LYS A 68 3.08 -6.62 4.71
CA LYS A 68 4.36 -5.95 4.42
C LYS A 68 5.43 -6.32 5.42
N GLN A 69 5.08 -6.43 6.71
CA GLN A 69 6.00 -6.85 7.75
C GLN A 69 6.44 -8.31 7.54
N GLU A 70 5.51 -9.19 7.19
CA GLU A 70 5.80 -10.59 6.86
C GLU A 70 6.72 -10.72 5.65
N ASP A 71 6.47 -9.95 4.59
CA ASP A 71 7.33 -9.92 3.40
C ASP A 71 8.76 -9.48 3.74
N ILE A 72 8.91 -8.45 4.59
CA ILE A 72 10.22 -8.00 5.06
C ILE A 72 10.88 -9.07 5.93
N ASN A 73 10.16 -9.66 6.87
CA ASN A 73 10.67 -10.71 7.75
C ASN A 73 11.11 -11.94 6.95
N ARG A 74 10.39 -12.29 5.89
CA ARG A 74 10.77 -13.35 4.95
C ARG A 74 12.10 -13.03 4.27
N LEU A 75 12.29 -11.80 3.77
CA LEU A 75 13.55 -11.38 3.16
C LEU A 75 14.73 -11.44 4.16
N LYS A 76 14.49 -11.05 5.41
CA LYS A 76 15.46 -11.14 6.51
C LYS A 76 15.85 -12.59 6.80
N ARG A 77 14.88 -13.49 6.93
CA ARG A 77 15.10 -14.93 7.14
C ARG A 77 15.93 -15.57 6.04
N ILE A 78 15.69 -15.19 4.79
CA ILE A 78 16.45 -15.69 3.61
C ILE A 78 17.90 -15.15 3.60
N ARG A 79 18.19 -14.06 4.33
CA ARG A 79 19.47 -13.32 4.29
C ARG A 79 19.87 -12.84 2.90
N CYS A 80 18.90 -12.47 2.08
CA CYS A 80 19.19 -11.83 0.79
C CYS A 80 19.70 -10.38 0.98
N TYR A 81 20.35 -9.82 -0.04
CA TYR A 81 20.85 -8.44 0.00
C TYR A 81 19.79 -7.43 0.49
N ARG A 82 18.55 -7.53 -0.03
CA ARG A 82 17.45 -6.66 0.39
C ARG A 82 17.08 -6.85 1.86
N GLY A 83 17.06 -8.08 2.36
CA GLY A 83 16.78 -8.39 3.77
C GLY A 83 17.79 -7.74 4.71
N ILE A 84 19.08 -7.91 4.42
CA ILE A 84 20.18 -7.31 5.19
C ILE A 84 20.08 -5.77 5.16
N ARG A 85 19.76 -5.18 4.00
CA ARG A 85 19.56 -3.73 3.90
C ARG A 85 18.36 -3.24 4.69
N HIS A 86 17.27 -4.01 4.75
CA HIS A 86 16.12 -3.73 5.59
C HIS A 86 16.43 -3.81 7.09
N GLU A 87 17.31 -4.73 7.52
CA GLU A 87 17.80 -4.78 8.91
C GLU A 87 18.64 -3.56 9.28
N LEU A 88 19.55 -3.16 8.38
CA LEU A 88 20.40 -1.98 8.57
C LEU A 88 19.65 -0.65 8.37
N GLY A 89 18.39 -0.66 7.94
CA GLY A 89 17.60 0.55 7.68
C GLY A 89 18.11 1.37 6.49
N LEU A 90 18.75 0.72 5.51
CA LEU A 90 19.36 1.35 4.33
C LEU A 90 18.48 1.17 3.09
N PRO A 91 18.58 2.08 2.09
CA PRO A 91 17.83 1.94 0.85
C PRO A 91 18.25 0.67 0.08
N CYS A 92 17.27 -0.03 -0.48
CA CYS A 92 17.42 -1.36 -1.08
C CYS A 92 17.62 -1.38 -2.61
N ARG A 93 17.40 -0.25 -3.31
CA ARG A 93 17.42 -0.16 -4.79
C ARG A 93 18.76 0.35 -5.37
N GLY A 94 19.88 0.17 -4.65
CA GLY A 94 21.20 0.64 -5.12
C GLY A 94 21.44 2.15 -5.02
N GLN A 95 20.64 2.87 -4.21
CA GLN A 95 20.85 4.29 -3.97
C GLN A 95 22.18 4.55 -3.23
N ARG A 96 22.84 5.68 -3.54
CA ARG A 96 24.15 6.05 -2.99
C ARG A 96 24.08 6.50 -1.53
N THR A 97 24.51 5.67 -0.58
CA THR A 97 24.52 5.99 0.86
C THR A 97 25.73 6.82 1.32
N LYS A 98 26.74 7.05 0.45
CA LYS A 98 27.90 7.90 0.79
C LYS A 98 27.51 9.37 0.97
N SER A 99 26.71 9.92 0.05
CA SER A 99 26.30 11.33 0.05
C SER A 99 24.85 11.56 0.49
N THR A 100 23.92 10.64 0.18
CA THR A 100 22.49 10.79 0.49
C THR A 100 22.05 9.96 1.69
N PHE A 101 20.90 10.29 2.30
CA PHE A 101 20.34 9.62 3.49
C PHE A 101 21.23 9.68 4.75
N ARG A 102 22.06 10.72 4.89
CA ARG A 102 22.85 10.97 6.10
C ARG A 102 21.93 11.40 7.26
N ARG A 103 22.07 10.75 8.41
CA ARG A 103 21.44 11.17 9.66
C ARG A 103 22.45 12.03 10.43
N GLY A 104 22.25 13.34 10.39
CA GLY A 104 23.06 14.36 11.07
C GLY A 104 22.29 15.69 11.07
N GLN A 105 22.62 16.60 11.98
CA GLN A 105 21.96 17.90 12.07
C GLN A 105 22.04 18.63 10.73
N THR A 106 20.89 19.07 10.22
CA THR A 106 20.85 20.12 9.19
C THR A 106 21.37 21.39 9.85
N VAL A 107 22.56 21.84 9.46
CA VAL A 107 23.02 23.19 9.79
C VAL A 107 22.18 24.16 8.95
N GLY A 108 21.18 24.78 9.56
CA GLY A 108 20.29 25.76 8.92
C GLY A 108 18.79 25.54 9.21
N VAL A 109 17.97 25.60 8.16
CA VAL A 109 16.51 25.69 8.28
C VAL A 109 15.88 24.32 8.54
N SER A 110 15.34 24.11 9.75
CA SER A 110 14.47 22.98 10.02
C SER A 110 13.10 23.22 9.36
N ARG A 111 12.68 22.32 8.47
CA ARG A 111 11.30 22.30 7.97
C ARG A 111 10.45 21.46 8.92
N ARG A 112 9.27 21.96 9.26
CA ARG A 112 8.27 21.21 10.04
C ARG A 112 7.96 19.91 9.28
N LYS A 113 8.13 18.76 9.93
CA LYS A 113 7.72 17.48 9.35
C LYS A 113 6.19 17.50 9.25
N LYS A 114 5.67 17.29 8.03
CA LYS A 114 4.26 17.01 7.75
C LYS A 114 3.93 15.58 8.16
#